data_AF-A0A0H3LWD2-F1
#
_entry.id   AF-A0A0H3LWD2-F1
#
_cell.length_a   1.000
_cell.length_b   1.000
_cell.length_c   1.000
_cell.angle_alpha   90.00
_cell.angle_beta   90.00
_cell.angle_gamma   90.00
#
_symmetry.space_group_name_H-M   'P 1'
#
loop_
_entity.id
_entity.type
_entity.pdbx_description
1 polymer ?
#
loop_
_entity_poly.entity_id
_entity_poly.type
_entity_poly.pdbx_seq_one_letter_code
_entity_poly.pdbx_strand_id
1 'polypeptide(L)'
;MSQVFYEDVRNGAYLGPYDPDMSNEEVIFASGAFIEAGTVMGKIMATGKYVPLNPSASDGSTRPVGISFATVDATEADQRAVITARLCTVKASELLWPDAITDDQKKDAIQFLEDHNNILFR
;
A
#
# COMPACT_ATOMS: atom_id res chain seq x y z
N MET A 1 4.31 -21.93 -9.10
CA MET A 1 5.36 -21.45 -10.01
C MET A 1 4.77 -21.42 -11.40
N SER A 2 4.61 -20.24 -12.00
CA SER A 2 4.20 -20.11 -13.40
C SER A 2 5.30 -20.70 -14.28
N GLN A 3 4.96 -21.56 -15.24
CA GLN A 3 5.93 -22.01 -16.23
C GLN A 3 6.21 -20.86 -17.21
N VAL A 4 7.46 -20.38 -17.22
CA VAL A 4 7.91 -19.36 -18.16
C VAL A 4 8.38 -20.07 -19.43
N PHE A 5 7.69 -19.82 -20.53
CA PHE A 5 8.11 -20.25 -21.86
C PHE A 5 9.02 -19.19 -22.46
N TYR A 6 10.22 -19.57 -22.87
CA TYR A 6 11.16 -18.70 -23.56
C TYR A 6 10.94 -18.82 -25.09
N GLU A 7 10.49 -17.75 -25.72
CA GLU A 7 10.49 -17.60 -27.19
C GLU A 7 11.76 -16.83 -27.64
N ASP A 8 12.15 -16.97 -28.91
CA ASP A 8 13.24 -16.19 -29.50
C ASP A 8 12.98 -14.68 -29.40
N VAL A 9 14.04 -13.91 -29.20
CA VAL A 9 13.96 -12.46 -28.92
C VAL A 9 13.33 -11.72 -30.11
N ARG A 10 12.10 -11.25 -29.93
CA ARG A 10 11.40 -10.36 -30.87
C ARG A 10 11.40 -8.93 -30.33
N ASN A 11 11.55 -7.95 -31.23
CA ASN A 11 11.45 -6.54 -30.85
C ASN A 11 10.10 -6.26 -30.18
N GLY A 12 10.13 -5.74 -28.94
CA GLY A 12 8.93 -5.40 -28.17
C GLY A 12 8.23 -6.56 -27.45
N ALA A 13 8.65 -7.82 -27.64
CA ALA A 13 8.02 -8.97 -26.96
C ALA A 13 8.30 -9.06 -25.45
N TYR A 14 9.19 -8.19 -24.93
CA TYR A 14 9.43 -8.04 -23.48
C TYR A 14 8.37 -7.18 -22.79
N LEU A 15 7.52 -6.47 -23.55
CA LEU A 15 6.44 -5.66 -23.00
C LEU A 15 5.19 -6.54 -22.80
N GLY A 16 4.78 -6.70 -21.55
CA GLY A 16 3.50 -7.32 -21.21
C GLY A 16 2.30 -6.43 -21.57
N PRO A 17 1.08 -7.01 -21.60
CA PRO A 17 -0.14 -6.22 -21.76
C PRO A 17 -0.29 -5.21 -20.62
N TYR A 18 -0.88 -4.04 -20.91
CA TYR A 18 -1.25 -3.06 -19.89
C TYR A 18 -2.30 -3.66 -18.95
N ASP A 19 -2.01 -3.65 -17.65
CA ASP A 19 -2.93 -4.07 -16.59
C ASP A 19 -3.49 -2.81 -15.88
N PRO A 20 -4.81 -2.56 -15.93
CA PRO A 20 -5.41 -1.41 -15.26
C PRO A 20 -5.34 -1.50 -13.73
N ASP A 21 -5.18 -2.70 -13.15
CA ASP A 21 -5.08 -2.92 -11.71
C ASP A 21 -3.62 -2.90 -11.22
N MET A 22 -2.66 -2.50 -12.05
CA MET A 22 -1.24 -2.50 -11.69
C MET A 22 -0.89 -1.63 -10.48
N SER A 23 -1.75 -0.64 -10.18
CA SER A 23 -1.62 0.25 -9.01
C SER A 23 -2.20 -0.33 -7.73
N ASN A 24 -3.17 -1.24 -7.84
CA ASN A 24 -3.97 -1.71 -6.71
C ASN A 24 -3.62 -3.16 -6.37
N GLU A 25 -3.61 -3.48 -5.08
CA GLU A 25 -3.38 -4.85 -4.61
C GLU A 25 -4.49 -5.28 -3.66
N GLU A 26 -4.96 -6.51 -3.86
CA GLU A 26 -5.81 -7.16 -2.89
C GLU A 26 -4.98 -7.66 -1.71
N VAL A 27 -5.39 -7.27 -0.51
CA VAL A 27 -4.71 -7.55 0.75
C VAL A 27 -5.69 -7.94 1.85
N ILE A 28 -5.15 -8.29 3.02
CA ILE A 28 -5.94 -8.56 4.22
C ILE A 28 -5.61 -7.49 5.26
N PHE A 29 -6.64 -6.78 5.71
CA PHE A 29 -6.57 -5.89 6.86
C PHE A 29 -6.71 -6.72 8.13
N ALA A 30 -5.82 -6.50 9.10
CA ALA A 30 -5.92 -7.17 10.38
C ALA A 30 -7.10 -6.63 11.20
N SER A 31 -7.71 -7.51 12.02
CA SER A 31 -8.73 -7.10 12.96
C SER A 31 -8.23 -6.01 13.94
N GLY A 32 -9.11 -5.11 14.38
CA GLY A 32 -8.86 -4.14 15.45
C GLY A 32 -9.00 -2.67 15.05
N ALA A 33 -9.43 -2.35 13.81
CA ALA A 33 -9.60 -0.97 13.37
C ALA A 33 -10.70 -0.80 12.32
N PHE A 34 -11.40 0.34 12.40
CA PHE A 34 -12.19 0.86 11.30
C PHE A 34 -11.28 1.72 10.43
N ILE A 35 -11.11 1.36 9.16
CA ILE A 35 -10.11 1.96 8.27
C ILE A 35 -10.84 2.74 7.18
N GLU A 36 -10.63 4.05 7.13
CA GLU A 36 -11.22 4.91 6.10
C GLU A 36 -10.41 4.89 4.80
N ALA A 37 -11.06 5.18 3.68
CA ALA A 37 -10.37 5.40 2.42
C ALA A 37 -9.34 6.54 2.54
N GLY A 38 -8.16 6.38 1.93
CA GLY A 38 -7.08 7.36 2.05
C GLY A 38 -6.18 7.17 3.28
N THR A 39 -6.46 6.20 4.16
CA THR A 39 -5.58 5.88 5.29
C THR A 39 -4.25 5.31 4.81
N VAL A 40 -3.14 5.86 5.30
CA VAL A 40 -1.81 5.32 5.03
C VAL A 40 -1.60 4.03 5.83
N MET A 41 -1.28 2.95 5.12
CA MET A 41 -1.20 1.60 5.68
C MET A 41 0.25 1.16 5.87
N GLY A 42 0.50 0.43 6.96
CA GLY A 42 1.69 -0.36 7.22
C GLY A 42 1.41 -1.87 7.05
N LYS A 43 2.48 -2.67 7.06
CA LYS A 43 2.40 -4.14 7.01
C LYS A 43 3.04 -4.77 8.23
N ILE A 44 2.30 -5.63 8.91
CA ILE A 44 2.83 -6.47 9.99
C ILE A 44 3.74 -7.51 9.35
N MET A 45 5.02 -7.54 9.74
CA MET A 45 5.99 -8.47 9.13
C MET A 45 5.70 -9.92 9.47
N ALA A 46 5.24 -10.20 10.69
CA ALA A 46 5.00 -11.57 11.17
C ALA A 46 3.80 -12.25 10.46
N THR A 47 2.74 -11.49 10.18
CA THR A 47 1.49 -12.03 9.61
C THR A 47 1.31 -11.71 8.14
N GLY A 48 2.02 -10.70 7.63
CA GLY A 48 1.81 -10.15 6.28
C GLY A 48 0.50 -9.37 6.13
N LYS A 49 -0.26 -9.16 7.22
CA LYS A 49 -1.50 -8.37 7.22
C LYS A 49 -1.21 -6.88 7.30
N TYR A 50 -2.18 -6.09 6.88
CA TYR A 50 -2.07 -4.65 6.81
C TYR A 50 -2.86 -3.99 7.93
N VAL A 51 -2.32 -2.92 8.47
CA VAL A 51 -2.89 -2.10 9.54
C VAL A 51 -2.61 -0.63 9.24
N PRO A 52 -3.31 0.33 9.84
CA PRO A 52 -2.89 1.73 9.78
C PRO A 52 -1.41 1.86 10.15
N LEU A 53 -0.69 2.73 9.44
CA LEU A 53 0.72 3.02 9.72
C LEU A 53 0.89 3.32 11.22
N ASN A 54 1.91 2.75 11.85
CA ASN A 54 2.24 3.09 13.23
C ASN A 54 3.76 3.26 13.36
N PRO A 55 4.26 4.51 13.35
CA PRO A 55 5.69 4.80 13.45
C PRO A 55 6.37 4.27 14.73
N SER A 56 5.59 4.03 15.78
CA SER A 56 6.07 3.56 17.09
C SER A 56 5.93 2.04 17.27
N ALA A 57 5.38 1.33 16.28
CA ALA A 57 5.17 -0.12 16.38
C ALA A 57 6.49 -0.89 16.31
N SER A 58 6.52 -2.08 16.91
CA SER A 58 7.64 -3.03 16.82
C SER A 58 7.33 -4.24 15.93
N ASP A 59 6.13 -4.27 15.33
CA ASP A 59 5.61 -5.39 14.52
C ASP A 59 5.92 -5.27 13.02
N GLY A 60 6.63 -4.19 12.63
CA GLY A 60 6.99 -3.89 11.25
C GLY A 60 6.04 -2.94 10.51
N SER A 61 4.92 -2.57 11.11
CA SER A 61 3.95 -1.59 10.55
C SER A 61 4.43 -0.13 10.61
N THR A 62 5.73 0.09 10.85
CA THR A 62 6.38 1.42 10.92
C THR A 62 6.65 2.02 9.55
N ARG A 63 6.62 1.22 8.48
CA ARG A 63 6.87 1.67 7.11
C ARG A 63 5.58 1.72 6.31
N PRO A 64 5.32 2.80 5.56
CA PRO A 64 4.16 2.86 4.70
C PRO A 64 4.36 1.93 3.51
N VAL A 65 3.33 1.15 3.20
CA VAL A 65 3.35 0.15 2.12
C VAL A 65 2.26 0.40 1.06
N GLY A 66 1.33 1.31 1.34
CA GLY A 66 0.24 1.68 0.44
C GLY A 66 -0.81 2.51 1.16
N ILE A 67 -1.87 2.84 0.44
CA ILE A 67 -2.99 3.66 0.93
C ILE A 67 -4.28 2.87 0.80
N SER A 68 -5.16 2.90 1.80
CA SER A 68 -6.45 2.22 1.72
C SER A 68 -7.29 2.76 0.56
N PHE A 69 -7.73 1.88 -0.35
CA PHE A 69 -8.52 2.29 -1.51
C PHE A 69 -9.97 2.63 -1.15
N ALA A 70 -10.54 1.91 -0.18
CA ALA A 70 -11.92 2.07 0.27
C ALA A 70 -12.01 1.98 1.79
N THR A 71 -13.13 2.45 2.35
CA THR A 71 -13.43 2.28 3.77
C THR A 71 -13.75 0.81 4.04
N VAL A 72 -13.06 0.21 5.02
CA VAL A 72 -13.20 -1.19 5.43
C VAL A 72 -13.32 -1.25 6.94
N ASP A 73 -14.38 -1.90 7.42
CA ASP A 73 -14.58 -2.18 8.83
C ASP A 73 -13.91 -3.51 9.21
N ALA A 74 -12.68 -3.43 9.70
CA ALA A 74 -11.94 -4.57 10.25
C ALA A 74 -11.93 -4.53 11.79
N THR A 75 -12.96 -4.02 12.45
CA THR A 75 -12.98 -3.93 13.93
C THR A 75 -12.99 -5.31 14.60
N GLU A 76 -13.89 -6.19 14.17
CA GLU A 76 -14.15 -7.48 14.82
C GLU A 76 -13.38 -8.67 14.23
N ALA A 77 -12.95 -8.57 12.97
CA ALA A 77 -12.29 -9.66 12.25
C ALA A 77 -11.39 -9.14 11.13
N ASP A 78 -10.46 -9.98 10.67
CA ASP A 78 -9.68 -9.68 9.48
C ASP A 78 -10.60 -9.51 8.26
N GLN A 79 -10.32 -8.52 7.42
CA GLN A 79 -11.11 -8.23 6.23
C GLN A 79 -10.27 -8.26 4.97
N ARG A 80 -10.86 -8.76 3.89
CA ARG A 80 -10.30 -8.57 2.54
C ARG A 80 -10.49 -7.12 2.14
N ALA A 81 -9.42 -6.52 1.62
CA ALA A 81 -9.38 -5.11 1.29
C ALA A 81 -8.50 -4.87 0.07
N VAL A 82 -8.51 -3.64 -0.43
CA VAL A 82 -7.65 -3.21 -1.53
C VAL A 82 -6.83 -2.01 -1.06
N ILE A 83 -5.55 -2.01 -1.40
CA ILE A 83 -4.69 -0.84 -1.22
C ILE A 83 -4.21 -0.34 -2.56
N THR A 84 -4.07 0.98 -2.67
CA THR A 84 -3.30 1.63 -3.72
C THR A 84 -1.83 1.50 -3.35
N ALA A 85 -1.13 0.58 -4.00
CA ALA A 85 0.22 0.17 -3.65
C ALA A 85 1.30 0.83 -4.52
N ARG A 86 1.02 1.27 -5.76
CA ARG A 86 2.07 1.82 -6.64
C ARG A 86 1.56 2.58 -7.87
N LEU A 87 2.47 3.23 -8.59
CA LEU A 87 2.27 3.73 -9.96
C LEU A 87 1.01 4.59 -10.14
N CYS A 88 0.80 5.54 -9.24
CA CYS A 88 -0.38 6.41 -9.26
C CYS A 88 -0.02 7.83 -8.83
N THR A 89 -1.00 8.72 -8.89
CA THR A 89 -0.89 10.08 -8.34
C THR A 89 -1.91 10.27 -7.24
N VAL A 90 -1.48 10.77 -6.09
CA VAL A 90 -2.30 10.95 -4.90
C VAL A 90 -2.22 12.41 -4.43
N LYS A 91 -3.32 12.97 -3.95
CA LYS A 91 -3.31 14.28 -3.29
C LYS A 91 -2.88 14.10 -1.85
N ALA A 92 -1.78 14.71 -1.44
CA ALA A 92 -1.26 14.58 -0.07
C ALA A 92 -2.25 15.12 0.98
N SER A 93 -3.08 16.10 0.61
CA SER A 93 -4.10 16.70 1.49
C SER A 93 -5.26 15.77 1.83
N GLU A 94 -5.48 14.71 1.06
CA GLU A 94 -6.59 13.75 1.25
C GLU A 94 -6.13 12.51 2.03
N LEU A 95 -4.85 12.44 2.42
CA LEU A 95 -4.32 11.32 3.18
C LEU A 95 -4.79 11.40 4.65
N LEU A 96 -5.25 10.26 5.14
CA LEU A 96 -5.54 10.08 6.55
C LEU A 96 -4.34 9.44 7.24
N TRP A 97 -3.94 10.07 8.33
CA TRP A 97 -2.74 9.75 9.08
C TRP A 97 -3.12 9.20 10.46
N PRO A 98 -2.32 8.26 11.01
CA PRO A 98 -2.54 7.75 12.36
C PRO A 98 -2.40 8.85 13.42
N ASP A 99 -3.05 8.67 14.56
CA ASP A 99 -2.91 9.59 15.68
C ASP A 99 -1.46 9.71 16.16
N ALA A 100 -1.10 10.89 16.66
CA ALA A 100 0.23 11.23 17.20
C ALA A 100 1.42 11.16 16.22
N ILE A 101 1.20 11.02 14.91
CA ILE A 101 2.27 11.13 13.91
C ILE A 101 2.74 12.58 13.73
N THR A 102 4.06 12.77 13.72
CA THR A 102 4.67 14.10 13.54
C THR A 102 4.74 14.49 12.06
N ASP A 103 4.88 15.79 11.79
CA ASP A 103 4.98 16.27 10.40
C ASP A 103 6.24 15.78 9.69
N ASP A 104 7.34 15.57 10.42
CA ASP A 104 8.55 14.98 9.86
C ASP A 104 8.32 13.50 9.50
N GLN A 105 7.62 12.74 10.35
CA GLN A 105 7.24 11.35 10.03
C GLN A 105 6.30 11.26 8.83
N LYS A 106 5.38 12.22 8.66
CA LYS A 106 4.53 12.29 7.46
C LYS A 106 5.36 12.53 6.20
N LYS A 107 6.33 13.45 6.25
CA LYS A 107 7.23 13.72 5.11
C LYS A 107 8.06 12.49 4.76
N ASP A 108 8.64 11.83 5.75
CA ASP A 108 9.41 10.60 5.55
C ASP A 108 8.54 9.50 4.93
N ALA A 109 7.28 9.39 5.38
CA ALA A 109 6.35 8.41 4.83
C ALA A 109 5.94 8.71 3.37
N ILE A 110 5.70 9.98 3.04
CA ILE A 110 5.44 10.43 1.67
C ILE A 110 6.64 10.11 0.78
N GLN A 111 7.85 10.51 1.20
CA GLN A 111 9.08 10.27 0.45
C GLN A 111 9.31 8.77 0.22
N PHE A 112 9.02 7.95 1.23
CA PHE A 112 9.13 6.49 1.10
C PHE A 112 8.20 5.95 0.01
N LEU A 113 6.94 6.39 -0.02
CA LEU A 113 5.96 6.00 -1.04
C LEU A 113 6.33 6.53 -2.45
N GLU A 114 6.94 7.70 -2.54
CA GLU A 114 7.48 8.21 -3.81
C GLU A 114 8.63 7.32 -4.33
N ASP A 115 9.61 7.03 -3.48
CA ASP A 115 10.84 6.35 -3.89
C ASP A 115 10.64 4.84 -4.13
N HIS A 116 9.84 4.18 -3.29
CA HIS A 116 9.73 2.71 -3.29
C HIS A 116 8.48 2.21 -4.01
N ASN A 117 7.40 2.99 -3.96
CA ASN A 117 6.11 2.63 -4.53
C ASN A 117 5.83 3.39 -5.84
N ASN A 118 6.66 4.38 -6.21
CA ASN A 118 6.46 5.21 -7.39
C ASN A 118 5.06 5.86 -7.41
N ILE A 119 4.64 6.35 -6.25
CA ILE A 119 3.41 7.12 -6.08
C ILE A 119 3.78 8.59 -6.08
N LEU A 120 3.26 9.37 -7.03
CA LEU A 120 3.51 10.80 -7.12
C LEU A 120 2.52 11.55 -6.23
N PHE A 121 3.00 12.38 -5.30
CA PHE A 121 2.12 13.22 -4.48
C PHE A 121 1.97 14.63 -5.06
N ARG A 122 0.75 15.16 -4.98
CA ARG A 122 0.40 16.54 -5.37
C ARG A 122 -0.24 17.31 -4.22
#